data_AF-A0A962FY49-F1
#
_entry.id   AF-A0A962FY49-F1
#
_cell.length_a   1.000
_cell.length_b   1.000
_cell.length_c   1.000
_cell.angle_alpha   90.00
_cell.angle_beta   90.00
_cell.angle_gamma   90.00
#
_symmetry.space_group_name_H-M   'P 1'
#
loop_
_entity.id
_entity.type
_entity.pdbx_description
1 polymer ?
#
loop_
_entity_poly.entity_id
_entity_poly.type
_entity_poly.pdbx_seq_one_letter_code
_entity_poly.pdbx_strand_id
1 'polypeptide(L)'
;MKHLIATIWGFVLLGSTQVWAEAVQHEAIVEPDGTIVVQEAATHGADAHHAAASEGLPQFDPTSFPSQIFWLMVAFSILYIFFSRKTLPDISAVIENRQNHIQSDLDKAEELRREAEAVHAAYDDMLQDARDQAAVAFTETDQAIKEKTAERYSVFYEHSAKEIKAMEKSIEKAKAAAMDDMNALAAEIASQAAEKIIGVQTDIKQAKTVVESLQSKQAKAA
;
A
#
# COMPACT_ATOMS: atom_id res chain seq x y z
N MET A 1 37.66 -6.10 -47.94
CA MET A 1 36.35 -5.59 -48.41
C MET A 1 36.08 -4.14 -47.99
N LYS A 2 36.34 -3.72 -46.73
CA LYS A 2 36.21 -2.31 -46.31
C LYS A 2 37.17 -1.34 -47.02
N HIS A 3 38.37 -1.80 -47.40
CA HIS A 3 39.35 -0.99 -48.13
C HIS A 3 38.97 -0.71 -49.59
N LEU A 4 38.19 -1.58 -50.25
CA LEU A 4 37.80 -1.38 -51.65
C LEU A 4 36.73 -0.28 -51.81
N ILE A 5 35.85 -0.14 -50.81
CA ILE A 5 34.78 0.87 -50.77
C ILE A 5 35.36 2.26 -50.44
N ALA A 6 36.40 2.32 -49.60
CA ALA A 6 37.09 3.57 -49.26
C ALA A 6 37.90 4.14 -50.44
N THR A 7 38.50 3.30 -51.29
CA THR A 7 39.25 3.76 -52.47
C THR A 7 38.33 4.29 -53.58
N ILE A 8 37.16 3.68 -53.76
CA ILE A 8 36.17 4.14 -54.75
C ILE A 8 35.51 5.45 -54.30
N TRP A 9 35.21 5.62 -53.01
CA TRP A 9 34.71 6.88 -52.45
C TRP A 9 35.77 7.99 -52.40
N GLY A 10 37.04 7.66 -52.14
CA GLY A 10 38.14 8.61 -52.17
C GLY A 10 38.39 9.21 -53.56
N PHE A 11 38.20 8.43 -54.64
CA PHE A 11 38.37 8.91 -56.00
C PHE A 11 37.25 9.85 -56.46
N VAL A 12 36.01 9.62 -55.99
CA VAL A 12 34.85 10.48 -56.28
C VAL A 12 34.92 11.80 -55.49
N LEU A 13 35.46 11.79 -54.27
CA LEU A 13 35.63 13.01 -53.46
C LEU A 13 36.84 13.86 -53.88
N LEU A 14 37.94 13.25 -54.35
CA LEU A 14 39.18 13.97 -54.69
C LEU A 14 39.11 14.66 -56.07
N GLY A 15 38.32 14.14 -57.01
CA GLY A 15 38.09 14.78 -58.32
C GLY A 15 37.17 16.01 -58.22
N SER A 16 36.27 16.04 -57.24
CA SER A 16 35.31 17.14 -57.02
C SER A 16 35.97 18.43 -56.52
N THR A 17 37.14 18.35 -55.88
CA THR A 17 37.81 19.51 -55.27
C THR A 17 38.83 20.19 -56.18
N GLN A 18 39.33 19.53 -57.23
CA GLN A 18 40.25 20.18 -58.19
C GLN A 18 39.52 21.08 -59.20
N VAL A 19 38.30 20.73 -59.60
CA VAL A 19 37.49 21.58 -60.51
C VAL A 19 37.07 22.90 -59.85
N TRP A 20 36.92 22.92 -58.53
CA TRP A 20 36.48 24.10 -57.79
C TRP A 20 37.62 25.06 -57.40
N ALA A 21 38.88 24.62 -57.49
CA ALA A 21 40.05 25.43 -57.12
C ALA A 21 40.51 26.38 -58.25
N GLU A 22 40.31 26.00 -59.52
CA GLU A 22 40.67 26.82 -60.69
C GLU A 22 39.57 27.85 -61.03
N ALA A 23 38.34 27.60 -60.60
CA ALA A 23 37.17 28.46 -60.83
C ALA A 23 37.08 29.70 -59.92
N VAL A 24 37.90 29.79 -58.87
CA VAL A 24 37.79 30.85 -57.83
C VAL A 24 38.80 32.00 -58.02
N GLN A 25 39.64 31.96 -59.06
CA GLN A 25 40.70 32.97 -59.26
C GLN A 25 40.40 34.09 -60.27
N HIS A 26 39.18 34.16 -60.82
CA HIS A 26 38.75 35.34 -61.59
C HIS A 26 38.19 36.41 -60.65
N GLU A 27 39.10 37.27 -60.20
CA GLU A 27 38.80 38.54 -59.56
C GLU A 27 37.93 39.40 -60.49
N ALA A 28 36.81 39.88 -59.96
CA ALA A 28 35.90 40.75 -60.69
C ALA A 28 36.58 42.11 -60.93
N ILE A 29 37.03 42.36 -62.15
CA ILE A 29 37.36 43.71 -62.61
C ILE A 29 36.08 44.32 -63.16
N VAL A 30 35.47 45.20 -62.37
CA VAL A 30 34.38 46.10 -62.80
C VAL A 30 34.98 47.49 -62.98
N GLU A 31 35.11 47.93 -64.23
CA GLU A 31 35.34 49.34 -64.58
C GLU A 31 33.98 50.07 -64.75
N PRO A 32 33.93 51.41 -64.55
CA PRO A 32 32.71 52.15 -64.26
C PRO A 32 31.85 52.52 -65.50
N ASP A 33 31.63 51.60 -66.43
CA ASP A 33 30.72 51.84 -67.57
C ASP A 33 29.97 50.57 -68.02
N GLY A 34 29.25 49.94 -67.08
CA GLY A 34 27.98 49.23 -67.29
C GLY A 34 27.83 48.16 -68.39
N THR A 35 28.89 47.67 -69.02
CA THR A 35 28.81 46.74 -70.16
C THR A 35 29.56 45.44 -69.89
N ILE A 36 28.84 44.32 -69.99
CA ILE A 36 29.40 42.96 -69.87
C ILE A 36 29.77 42.48 -71.28
N VAL A 37 31.07 42.32 -71.54
CA VAL A 37 31.59 41.60 -72.71
C VAL A 37 31.79 40.13 -72.34
N VAL A 38 31.01 39.25 -72.97
CA VAL A 38 31.22 37.80 -72.88
C VAL A 38 32.16 37.40 -74.01
N GLN A 39 33.35 36.93 -73.66
CA GLN A 39 34.32 36.42 -74.64
C GLN A 39 34.13 34.92 -74.83
N GLU A 40 33.83 34.56 -76.07
CA GLU A 40 33.73 33.21 -76.60
C GLU A 40 35.09 32.51 -76.55
N ALA A 41 35.11 31.30 -75.94
CA ALA A 41 36.18 30.33 -76.12
C ALA A 41 35.57 29.04 -76.65
N ALA A 42 35.80 28.82 -77.94
CA ALA A 42 35.36 27.66 -78.68
C ALA A 42 36.42 26.54 -78.69
N THR A 43 35.92 25.31 -78.94
CA THR A 43 36.58 24.11 -79.52
C THR A 43 37.29 23.18 -78.53
N HIS A 44 37.18 21.83 -78.58
CA HIS A 44 37.00 20.87 -79.69
C HIS A 44 35.94 19.79 -79.33
N GLY A 45 35.18 19.14 -80.22
CA GLY A 45 35.35 18.87 -81.65
C GLY A 45 35.45 17.35 -81.88
N ALA A 46 34.38 16.72 -82.41
CA ALA A 46 34.41 15.42 -83.11
C ALA A 46 33.13 15.24 -83.95
N ASP A 47 33.17 15.90 -85.10
CA ASP A 47 32.58 15.64 -86.42
C ASP A 47 31.47 14.59 -86.63
N ALA A 48 30.35 15.15 -87.10
CA ALA A 48 29.74 14.92 -88.42
C ALA A 48 28.60 13.89 -88.61
N HIS A 49 27.62 14.39 -89.40
CA HIS A 49 26.54 13.74 -90.15
C HIS A 49 25.18 13.58 -89.45
N HIS A 50 24.24 14.52 -89.66
CA HIS A 50 23.26 14.45 -90.76
C HIS A 50 22.33 15.69 -90.78
N ALA A 51 21.89 16.03 -91.99
CA ALA A 51 21.18 17.24 -92.36
C ALA A 51 19.66 17.18 -92.11
N ALA A 52 19.12 18.33 -91.68
CA ALA A 52 17.79 18.90 -91.86
C ALA A 52 16.59 17.99 -92.24
N ALA A 53 15.63 17.86 -91.32
CA ALA A 53 14.30 18.51 -91.41
C ALA A 53 13.37 18.08 -90.25
N SER A 54 12.92 19.06 -89.47
CA SER A 54 11.73 19.13 -88.59
C SER A 54 11.12 17.85 -88.00
N GLU A 55 11.29 17.64 -86.69
CA GLU A 55 10.23 17.80 -85.67
C GLU A 55 10.71 17.31 -84.29
N GLY A 56 10.72 18.22 -83.30
CA GLY A 56 11.00 17.92 -81.90
C GLY A 56 12.32 18.50 -81.40
N LEU A 57 12.32 19.07 -80.20
CA LEU A 57 13.53 19.57 -79.52
C LEU A 57 14.63 18.49 -79.56
N PRO A 58 15.91 18.83 -79.81
CA PRO A 58 17.01 17.86 -79.91
C PRO A 58 17.26 17.04 -78.63
N GLN A 59 16.56 17.34 -77.52
CA GLN A 59 16.55 16.53 -76.29
C GLN A 59 15.57 15.35 -76.31
N PHE A 60 14.66 15.29 -77.30
CA PHE A 60 13.62 14.27 -77.42
C PHE A 60 13.87 13.37 -78.62
N ASP A 61 15.12 12.94 -78.83
CA ASP A 61 15.45 11.94 -79.82
C ASP A 61 15.02 10.54 -79.32
N PRO A 62 14.01 9.90 -79.95
CA PRO A 62 13.47 8.63 -79.49
C PRO A 62 14.45 7.46 -79.57
N THR A 63 15.56 7.62 -80.27
CA THR A 63 16.60 6.59 -80.40
C THR A 63 17.38 6.35 -79.10
N SER A 64 17.42 7.33 -78.19
CA SER A 64 18.16 7.22 -76.91
C SER A 64 17.32 6.68 -75.73
N PHE A 65 15.98 6.72 -75.83
CA PHE A 65 15.10 6.25 -74.75
C PHE A 65 15.26 4.77 -74.39
N PRO A 66 15.47 3.82 -75.33
CA PRO A 66 15.61 2.40 -74.98
C PRO A 66 16.80 2.12 -74.06
N SER A 67 17.93 2.79 -74.28
CA SER A 67 19.13 2.66 -73.43
C SER A 67 18.90 3.26 -72.04
N GLN A 68 18.26 4.44 -71.98
CA GLN A 68 17.92 5.08 -70.72
C GLN A 68 16.93 4.24 -69.89
N ILE A 69 15.93 3.65 -70.54
CA ILE A 69 14.96 2.75 -69.92
C ILE A 69 15.64 1.45 -69.45
N PHE A 70 16.57 0.89 -70.23
CA PHE A 70 17.34 -0.28 -69.82
C PHE A 70 18.11 -0.03 -68.52
N TRP A 71 18.88 1.07 -68.45
CA TRP A 71 19.62 1.42 -67.24
C TRP A 71 18.71 1.81 -66.07
N LEU A 72 17.59 2.48 -66.34
CA LEU A 72 16.56 2.75 -65.34
C LEU A 72 16.01 1.45 -64.75
N MET A 73 15.70 0.46 -65.59
CA MET A 73 15.22 -0.85 -65.15
C MET A 73 16.29 -1.60 -64.35
N VAL A 74 17.55 -1.54 -64.76
CA VAL A 74 18.68 -2.15 -64.01
C VAL A 74 18.84 -1.48 -62.64
N ALA A 75 18.93 -0.16 -62.58
CA ALA A 75 19.08 0.59 -61.33
C ALA A 75 17.86 0.42 -60.41
N PHE A 76 16.65 0.48 -60.97
CA PHE A 76 15.41 0.26 -60.24
C PHE A 76 15.32 -1.16 -59.69
N SER A 77 15.72 -2.18 -60.47
CA SER A 77 15.72 -3.57 -60.01
C SER A 77 16.70 -3.79 -58.86
N ILE A 78 17.90 -3.20 -58.93
CA ILE A 78 18.89 -3.27 -57.85
C ILE A 78 18.36 -2.60 -56.58
N LEU A 79 17.79 -1.39 -56.71
CA LEU A 79 17.18 -0.68 -55.58
C LEU A 79 16.00 -1.46 -54.98
N TYR A 80 15.14 -2.02 -55.83
CA TYR A 80 13.97 -2.80 -55.43
C TYR A 80 14.39 -4.03 -54.62
N ILE A 81 15.39 -4.77 -55.08
CA ILE A 81 15.91 -5.94 -54.35
C ILE A 81 16.47 -5.51 -52.98
N PHE A 82 17.18 -4.39 -52.91
CA PHE A 82 17.72 -3.87 -51.64
C PHE A 82 16.60 -3.52 -50.64
N PHE A 83 15.58 -2.78 -51.07
CA PHE A 83 14.43 -2.42 -50.22
C PHE A 83 13.61 -3.64 -49.80
N SER A 84 13.35 -4.54 -50.76
CA SER A 84 12.58 -5.75 -50.53
C SER A 84 13.25 -6.66 -49.50
N ARG A 85 14.58 -6.86 -49.60
CA ARG A 85 15.29 -7.75 -48.69
C ARG A 85 15.70 -7.14 -47.36
N LYS A 86 15.85 -5.81 -47.27
CA LYS A 86 16.39 -5.18 -46.05
C LYS A 86 15.42 -4.23 -45.37
N THR A 87 14.92 -3.22 -46.08
CA THR A 87 14.10 -2.17 -45.45
C THR A 87 12.75 -2.69 -44.97
N LEU A 88 12.06 -3.51 -45.79
CA LEU A 88 10.75 -4.07 -45.41
C LEU A 88 10.80 -5.02 -44.20
N PRO A 89 11.69 -6.02 -44.14
CA PRO A 89 11.74 -6.91 -42.97
C PRO A 89 12.17 -6.18 -41.69
N ASP A 90 13.09 -5.21 -41.78
CA ASP A 90 13.52 -4.42 -40.61
C ASP A 90 12.33 -3.64 -39.99
N ILE A 91 11.41 -3.12 -40.80
CA ILE A 91 10.19 -2.42 -40.31
C ILE A 91 9.17 -3.41 -39.73
N SER A 92 8.96 -4.56 -40.37
CA SER A 92 8.05 -5.60 -39.86
C SER A 92 8.47 -6.07 -38.47
N ALA A 93 9.77 -6.32 -38.29
CA ALA A 93 10.32 -6.75 -37.01
C ALA A 93 10.08 -5.74 -35.88
N VAL A 94 10.14 -4.44 -36.17
CA VAL A 94 9.85 -3.39 -35.17
C VAL A 94 8.37 -3.37 -34.78
N ILE A 95 7.47 -3.54 -35.74
CA ILE A 95 6.02 -3.58 -35.48
C ILE A 95 5.67 -4.80 -34.64
N GLU A 96 6.17 -5.98 -35.04
CA GLU A 96 6.00 -7.23 -34.29
C GLU A 96 6.57 -7.11 -32.87
N ASN A 97 7.77 -6.55 -32.71
CA ASN A 97 8.36 -6.37 -31.38
C ASN A 97 7.50 -5.47 -30.48
N ARG A 98 7.00 -4.34 -31.02
CA ARG A 98 6.09 -3.45 -30.28
C ARG A 98 4.79 -4.15 -29.91
N GLN A 99 4.20 -4.89 -30.84
CA GLN A 99 2.97 -5.64 -30.59
C GLN A 99 3.19 -6.70 -29.50
N ASN A 100 4.30 -7.44 -29.55
CA ASN A 100 4.66 -8.44 -28.55
C ASN A 100 4.90 -7.81 -27.17
N HIS A 101 5.56 -6.64 -27.12
CA HIS A 101 5.74 -5.91 -25.87
C HIS A 101 4.41 -5.45 -25.28
N ILE A 102 3.53 -4.86 -26.10
CA ILE A 102 2.20 -4.42 -25.66
C ILE A 102 1.38 -5.61 -25.17
N GLN A 103 1.38 -6.74 -25.90
CA GLN A 103 0.68 -7.93 -25.48
C GLN A 103 1.24 -8.46 -24.15
N SER A 104 2.57 -8.54 -24.02
CA SER A 104 3.20 -8.96 -22.77
C SER A 104 2.87 -8.03 -21.59
N ASP A 105 2.79 -6.73 -21.82
CA ASP A 105 2.45 -5.76 -20.78
C ASP A 105 0.97 -5.83 -20.41
N LEU A 106 0.08 -6.10 -21.37
CA LEU A 106 -1.35 -6.36 -21.11
C LEU A 106 -1.54 -7.66 -20.31
N ASP A 107 -0.87 -8.74 -20.70
CA ASP A 107 -0.94 -10.02 -20.00
C ASP A 107 -0.45 -9.89 -18.56
N LYS A 108 0.68 -9.18 -18.34
CA LYS A 108 1.19 -8.87 -17.00
C LYS A 108 0.24 -7.99 -16.21
N ALA A 109 -0.39 -6.99 -16.84
CA ALA A 109 -1.36 -6.13 -16.17
C ALA A 109 -2.60 -6.91 -15.74
N GLU A 110 -3.08 -7.85 -16.56
CA GLU A 110 -4.18 -8.74 -16.22
C GLU A 110 -3.79 -9.70 -15.08
N GLU A 111 -2.59 -10.28 -15.11
CA GLU A 111 -2.09 -11.12 -14.04
C GLU A 111 -1.99 -10.36 -12.71
N LEU A 112 -1.37 -9.18 -12.71
CA LEU A 112 -1.26 -8.31 -11.53
C LEU A 112 -2.64 -7.86 -11.03
N ARG A 113 -3.58 -7.59 -11.93
CA ARG A 113 -4.95 -7.27 -11.55
C ARG A 113 -5.61 -8.45 -10.86
N ARG A 114 -5.48 -9.66 -11.40
CA ARG A 114 -6.04 -10.88 -10.81
C ARG A 114 -5.42 -11.17 -9.44
N GLU A 115 -4.10 -11.00 -9.30
CA GLU A 115 -3.42 -11.11 -8.01
C GLU A 115 -3.91 -10.08 -7.00
N ALA A 116 -4.07 -8.82 -7.41
CA ALA A 116 -4.60 -7.77 -6.55
C ALA A 116 -6.05 -8.05 -6.12
N GLU A 117 -6.90 -8.52 -7.03
CA GLU A 117 -8.27 -8.95 -6.71
C GLU A 117 -8.28 -10.14 -5.73
N ALA A 118 -7.39 -11.12 -5.90
CA ALA A 118 -7.26 -12.26 -4.99
C ALA A 118 -6.78 -11.84 -3.59
N VAL A 119 -5.78 -10.93 -3.52
CA VAL A 119 -5.30 -10.37 -2.24
C VAL A 119 -6.40 -9.55 -1.56
N HIS A 120 -7.17 -8.77 -2.32
CA HIS A 120 -8.29 -8.01 -1.78
C HIS A 120 -9.37 -8.92 -1.20
N ALA A 121 -9.73 -9.98 -1.93
CA ALA A 121 -10.70 -10.97 -1.45
C ALA A 121 -10.21 -11.68 -0.17
N ALA A 122 -8.93 -12.07 -0.12
CA ALA A 122 -8.34 -12.66 1.09
C ALA A 122 -8.27 -11.67 2.25
N TYR A 123 -8.01 -10.38 1.99
CA TYR A 123 -8.02 -9.33 3.00
C TYR A 123 -9.42 -9.13 3.59
N ASP A 124 -10.45 -9.08 2.74
CA ASP A 124 -11.84 -8.96 3.18
C ASP A 124 -12.28 -10.15 4.03
N ASP A 125 -11.90 -11.37 3.63
CA ASP A 125 -12.15 -12.61 4.38
C ASP A 125 -11.46 -12.59 5.75
N MET A 126 -10.17 -12.22 5.80
CA MET A 126 -9.43 -12.06 7.05
C MET A 126 -10.05 -10.99 7.95
N LEU A 127 -10.55 -9.89 7.38
CA LEU A 127 -11.20 -8.83 8.14
C LEU A 127 -12.55 -9.30 8.72
N GLN A 128 -13.31 -10.10 7.96
CA GLN A 128 -14.54 -10.69 8.43
C GLN A 128 -14.27 -11.71 9.54
N ASP A 129 -13.35 -12.65 9.33
CA ASP A 129 -12.96 -13.65 10.34
C ASP A 129 -12.45 -12.99 11.63
N ALA A 130 -11.63 -11.94 11.53
CA ALA A 130 -11.18 -11.19 12.71
C ALA A 130 -12.35 -10.52 13.46
N ARG A 131 -13.37 -10.01 12.76
CA ARG A 131 -14.57 -9.44 13.38
C ARG A 131 -15.41 -10.51 14.06
N ASP A 132 -15.57 -11.66 13.43
CA ASP A 132 -16.33 -12.79 13.97
C ASP A 132 -15.64 -13.36 15.22
N GLN A 133 -14.32 -13.55 15.18
CA GLN A 133 -13.53 -13.96 16.34
C GLN A 133 -13.59 -12.94 17.48
N ALA A 134 -13.52 -11.65 17.18
CA ALA A 134 -13.67 -10.60 18.20
C ALA A 134 -15.07 -10.62 18.84
N ALA A 135 -16.12 -10.83 18.05
CA ALA A 135 -17.49 -10.96 18.55
C ALA A 135 -17.64 -12.19 19.46
N VAL A 136 -17.11 -13.34 19.05
CA VAL A 136 -17.10 -14.56 19.88
C VAL A 136 -16.35 -14.32 21.18
N ALA A 137 -15.12 -13.80 21.12
CA ALA A 137 -14.32 -13.51 22.31
C ALA A 137 -15.02 -12.54 23.28
N PHE A 138 -15.74 -11.53 22.75
CA PHE A 138 -16.53 -10.62 23.57
C PHE A 138 -17.68 -11.35 24.27
N THR A 139 -18.43 -12.18 23.55
CA THR A 139 -19.54 -12.94 24.14
C THR A 139 -19.07 -13.95 25.19
N GLU A 140 -17.97 -14.65 24.94
CA GLU A 140 -17.36 -15.58 25.91
C GLU A 140 -16.87 -14.83 27.15
N THR A 141 -16.21 -13.69 26.97
CA THR A 141 -15.73 -12.87 28.10
C THR A 141 -16.89 -12.33 28.92
N ASP A 142 -17.95 -11.83 28.28
CA ASP A 142 -19.15 -11.33 28.97
C ASP A 142 -19.85 -12.46 29.77
N GLN A 143 -19.98 -13.65 29.19
CA GLN A 143 -20.51 -14.82 29.89
C GLN A 143 -19.64 -15.22 31.08
N ALA A 144 -18.33 -15.32 30.89
CA ALA A 144 -17.39 -15.67 31.96
C ALA A 144 -17.38 -14.62 33.08
N ILE A 145 -17.52 -13.33 32.76
CA ILE A 145 -17.66 -12.26 33.75
C ILE A 145 -18.97 -12.43 34.53
N LYS A 146 -20.10 -12.69 33.86
CA LYS A 146 -21.39 -12.90 34.51
C LYS A 146 -21.36 -14.09 35.46
N GLU A 147 -20.80 -15.22 35.03
CA GLU A 147 -20.65 -16.41 35.87
C GLU A 147 -19.76 -16.14 37.10
N LYS A 148 -18.57 -15.58 36.90
CA LYS A 148 -17.66 -15.24 38.01
C LYS A 148 -18.26 -14.20 38.96
N THR A 149 -19.05 -13.27 38.42
CA THR A 149 -19.74 -12.28 39.24
C THR A 149 -20.82 -12.94 40.08
N ALA A 150 -21.63 -13.82 39.49
CA ALA A 150 -22.65 -14.58 40.21
C ALA A 150 -22.04 -15.46 41.32
N GLU A 151 -20.95 -16.16 41.03
CA GLU A 151 -20.20 -16.95 42.03
C GLU A 151 -19.65 -16.07 43.16
N ARG A 152 -19.03 -14.93 42.83
CA ARG A 152 -18.53 -13.98 43.85
C ARG A 152 -19.66 -13.45 44.72
N TYR A 153 -20.82 -13.15 44.15
CA TYR A 153 -21.98 -12.73 44.91
C TYR A 153 -22.47 -13.85 45.84
N SER A 154 -22.58 -15.10 45.38
CA SER A 154 -23.02 -16.20 46.24
C SER A 154 -22.08 -16.43 47.41
N VAL A 155 -20.76 -16.46 47.15
CA VAL A 155 -19.74 -16.60 48.21
C VAL A 155 -19.79 -15.42 49.18
N PHE A 156 -19.94 -14.19 48.68
CA PHE A 156 -20.08 -12.99 49.51
C PHE A 156 -21.32 -13.06 50.40
N TYR A 157 -22.46 -13.49 49.87
CA TYR A 157 -23.70 -13.65 50.65
C TYR A 157 -23.55 -14.71 51.73
N GLU A 158 -22.95 -15.86 51.42
CA GLU A 158 -22.68 -16.90 52.42
C GLU A 158 -21.76 -16.42 53.54
N HIS A 159 -20.66 -15.74 53.18
CA HIS A 159 -19.72 -15.18 54.15
C HIS A 159 -20.40 -14.12 55.02
N SER A 160 -21.12 -13.18 54.42
CA SER A 160 -21.83 -12.13 55.14
C SER A 160 -22.89 -12.71 56.08
N ALA A 161 -23.64 -13.73 55.65
CA ALA A 161 -24.63 -14.39 56.51
C ALA A 161 -23.98 -15.11 57.71
N LYS A 162 -22.80 -15.71 57.53
CA LYS A 162 -22.03 -16.33 58.63
C LYS A 162 -21.53 -15.27 59.62
N GLU A 163 -20.95 -14.18 59.13
CA GLU A 163 -20.47 -13.07 59.96
C GLU A 163 -21.60 -12.41 60.74
N ILE A 164 -22.74 -12.15 60.10
CA ILE A 164 -23.93 -11.60 60.78
C ILE A 164 -24.38 -12.51 61.92
N LYS A 165 -24.51 -13.83 61.68
CA LYS A 165 -24.86 -14.80 62.74
C LYS A 165 -23.83 -14.84 63.87
N ALA A 166 -22.54 -14.73 63.56
CA ALA A 166 -21.48 -14.70 64.57
C ALA A 166 -21.57 -13.42 65.42
N MET A 167 -21.81 -12.27 64.79
CA MET A 167 -22.02 -11.00 65.45
C MET A 167 -23.28 -11.03 66.33
N GLU A 168 -24.41 -11.54 65.83
CA GLU A 168 -25.65 -11.72 66.60
C GLU A 168 -25.39 -12.55 67.88
N LYS A 169 -24.67 -13.67 67.75
CA LYS A 169 -24.30 -14.50 68.91
C LYS A 169 -23.38 -13.76 69.89
N SER A 170 -22.45 -12.96 69.40
CA SER A 170 -21.58 -12.13 70.23
C SER A 170 -22.36 -11.03 70.96
N ILE A 171 -23.33 -10.41 70.29
CA ILE A 171 -24.23 -9.40 70.87
C ILE A 171 -25.07 -10.03 71.99
N GLU A 172 -25.64 -11.22 71.77
CA GLU A 172 -26.39 -11.94 72.81
C GLU A 172 -25.51 -12.31 74.00
N LYS A 173 -24.26 -12.75 73.76
CA LYS A 173 -23.31 -13.01 74.84
C LYS A 173 -22.95 -11.73 75.62
N ALA A 174 -22.69 -10.62 74.93
CA ALA A 174 -22.38 -9.35 75.55
C ALA A 174 -23.57 -8.81 76.36
N LYS A 175 -24.80 -8.96 75.85
CA LYS A 175 -26.04 -8.62 76.56
C LYS A 175 -26.21 -9.47 77.82
N ALA A 176 -25.98 -10.78 77.74
CA ALA A 176 -26.06 -11.67 78.90
C ALA A 176 -25.03 -11.31 79.97
N ALA A 177 -23.78 -11.03 79.57
CA ALA A 177 -22.73 -10.58 80.49
C ALA A 177 -23.08 -9.23 81.15
N ALA A 178 -23.55 -8.25 80.37
CA ALA A 178 -23.97 -6.96 80.91
C ALA A 178 -25.15 -7.08 81.90
N MET A 179 -26.08 -8.01 81.67
CA MET A 179 -27.17 -8.30 82.60
C MET A 179 -26.67 -8.95 83.90
N ASP A 180 -25.70 -9.86 83.83
CA ASP A 180 -25.08 -10.47 85.03
C ASP A 180 -24.29 -9.43 85.83
N ASP A 181 -23.51 -8.57 85.16
CA ASP A 181 -22.80 -7.46 85.79
C ASP A 181 -23.76 -6.48 86.47
N MET A 182 -24.88 -6.14 85.81
CA MET A 182 -25.92 -5.29 86.39
C MET A 182 -26.59 -5.95 87.61
N ASN A 183 -26.83 -7.26 87.57
CA ASN A 183 -27.37 -8.02 88.70
C ASN A 183 -26.40 -8.07 89.87
N ALA A 184 -25.10 -8.26 89.61
CA ALA A 184 -24.05 -8.23 90.62
C ALA A 184 -23.97 -6.85 91.30
N LEU A 185 -23.97 -5.77 90.50
CA LEU A 185 -23.98 -4.41 91.00
C LEU A 185 -25.25 -4.10 91.82
N ALA A 186 -26.42 -4.57 91.37
CA ALA A 186 -27.67 -4.41 92.09
C ALA A 186 -27.67 -5.16 93.43
N ALA A 187 -27.14 -6.38 93.47
CA ALA A 187 -26.99 -7.16 94.71
C ALA A 187 -26.05 -6.47 95.70
N GLU A 188 -24.94 -5.91 95.21
CA GLU A 188 -23.99 -5.17 96.04
C GLU A 188 -24.60 -3.89 96.61
N ILE A 189 -25.27 -3.07 95.78
CA ILE A 189 -25.98 -1.86 96.25
C ILE A 189 -27.09 -2.23 97.25
N ALA A 190 -27.86 -3.29 96.99
CA ALA A 190 -28.91 -3.74 97.90
C ALA A 190 -28.35 -4.23 99.25
N SER A 191 -27.21 -4.94 99.24
CA SER A 191 -26.52 -5.38 100.46
C SER A 191 -26.02 -4.19 101.28
N GLN A 192 -25.38 -3.21 100.63
CA GLN A 192 -24.91 -1.98 101.29
C GLN A 192 -26.08 -1.15 101.87
N ALA A 193 -27.21 -1.09 101.16
CA ALA A 193 -28.41 -0.42 101.64
C ALA A 193 -29.04 -1.15 102.85
N ALA A 194 -29.12 -2.49 102.81
CA ALA A 194 -29.63 -3.31 103.90
C ALA A 194 -28.77 -3.19 105.16
N GLU A 195 -27.44 -3.18 105.02
CA GLU A 195 -26.49 -2.96 106.12
C GLU A 195 -26.71 -1.59 106.77
N LYS A 196 -26.88 -0.52 105.98
CA LYS A 196 -27.13 0.83 106.50
C LYS A 196 -28.49 1.02 107.18
N ILE A 197 -29.54 0.31 106.75
CA ILE A 197 -30.90 0.51 107.26
C ILE A 197 -31.21 -0.42 108.45
N ILE A 198 -30.80 -1.69 108.38
CA ILE A 198 -31.23 -2.74 109.31
C ILE A 198 -30.09 -3.12 110.28
N GLY A 199 -28.84 -2.70 110.01
CA GLY A 199 -27.68 -2.96 110.88
C GLY A 199 -27.23 -4.42 110.91
N VAL A 200 -27.71 -5.25 109.97
CA VAL A 200 -27.36 -6.66 109.83
C VAL A 200 -26.39 -6.81 108.66
N GLN A 201 -25.20 -7.35 108.93
CA GLN A 201 -24.22 -7.68 107.90
C GLN A 201 -24.78 -8.83 107.04
N THR A 202 -25.19 -8.54 105.81
CA THR A 202 -25.72 -9.53 104.88
C THR A 202 -24.61 -10.01 103.96
N ASP A 203 -24.46 -11.33 103.81
CA ASP A 203 -23.47 -11.91 102.90
C ASP A 203 -23.91 -11.64 101.45
N ILE A 204 -23.01 -11.04 100.66
CA ILE A 204 -23.22 -10.68 99.25
C ILE A 204 -23.73 -11.88 98.43
N LYS A 205 -23.35 -13.11 98.79
CA LYS A 205 -23.87 -14.32 98.16
C LYS A 205 -25.37 -14.52 98.36
N GLN A 206 -25.89 -14.24 99.57
CA GLN A 206 -27.32 -14.35 99.85
C GLN A 206 -28.13 -13.25 99.15
N ALA A 207 -27.59 -12.03 99.08
CA ALA A 207 -28.19 -10.94 98.33
C ALA A 207 -28.30 -11.28 96.83
N LYS A 208 -27.25 -11.87 96.23
CA LYS A 208 -27.26 -12.34 94.84
C LYS A 208 -28.36 -13.39 94.60
N THR A 209 -28.48 -14.40 95.48
CA THR A 209 -29.52 -15.43 95.37
C THR A 209 -30.94 -14.86 95.48
N VAL A 210 -31.17 -13.87 96.35
CA VAL A 210 -32.48 -13.22 96.47
C VAL A 210 -32.81 -12.42 95.19
N VAL A 211 -31.87 -11.66 94.65
CA VAL A 211 -32.06 -10.92 93.39
C VAL A 211 -32.39 -11.87 92.22
N GLU A 212 -31.66 -12.98 92.09
CA GLU A 212 -31.94 -14.02 91.10
C GLU A 212 -33.34 -14.63 91.27
N SER A 213 -33.77 -14.87 92.52
CA SER A 213 -35.10 -15.41 92.81
C SER A 213 -36.23 -14.45 92.41
N LEU A 214 -36.04 -13.14 92.59
CA LEU A 214 -37.02 -12.11 92.21
C LEU A 214 -37.15 -11.98 90.68
N GLN A 215 -36.04 -12.04 89.95
CA GLN A 215 -36.05 -12.07 88.47
C GLN A 215 -36.76 -13.30 87.91
N SER A 216 -36.47 -14.49 88.45
CA SER A 216 -37.13 -15.73 88.00
C SER A 216 -38.65 -15.68 88.21
N LYS A 217 -39.10 -14.95 89.22
CA LYS A 217 -40.52 -14.75 89.54
C LYS A 217 -41.18 -13.74 88.59
N GLN A 218 -40.49 -12.67 88.20
CA GLN A 218 -40.95 -11.73 87.18
C GLN A 218 -41.00 -12.35 85.78
N ALA A 219 -39.98 -13.12 85.39
CA ALA A 219 -39.93 -13.79 84.08
C ALA A 219 -40.99 -14.90 83.90
N LYS A 220 -41.58 -15.39 84.99
CA LYS A 220 -42.73 -16.32 84.98
C LYS A 220 -44.09 -15.63 84.99
N ALA A 221 -44.12 -14.33 85.30
CA ALA A 221 -45.34 -13.54 85.40
C ALA A 221 -45.59 -12.66 84.16
N ALA A 222 -44.58 -12.51 83.30
CA ALA A 222 -44.64 -11.88 81.97
C ALA A 222 -44.75 -12.96 80.88
#